data_AF-A0A8H8JSQ2-F1
#
_entry.id   AF-A0A8H8JSQ2-F1
#
_cell.length_a   1.000
_cell.length_b   1.000
_cell.length_c   1.000
_cell.angle_alpha   90.00
_cell.angle_beta   90.00
_cell.angle_gamma   90.00
#
_symmetry.space_group_name_H-M   'P 1'
#
loop_
_entity.id
_entity.type
_entity.pdbx_description
1 polymer ?
#
loop_
_entity_poly.entity_id
_entity_poly.type
_entity_poly.pdbx_seq_one_letter_code
_entity_poly.pdbx_strand_id
1 'polypeptide(L)'
;MSKSYVNGDVEMDEVAVLRKDIQERMMKSHDWDRLMRALRIHLQDRGWYDQVTSRAQEAAAASEKPRFSEVYSSIREFAIDSCPPDVQAELLKQIKAFIVANTVSDV
;
A
#
# COMPACT_ATOMS: atom_id res chain seq x y z
N MET A 1 -8.67 30.03 -37.59
CA MET A 1 -7.80 29.00 -36.97
C MET A 1 -7.96 29.09 -35.46
N SER A 2 -8.83 28.26 -34.89
CA SER A 2 -8.97 28.16 -33.43
C SER A 2 -8.31 26.88 -32.97
N LYS A 3 -7.15 27.02 -32.34
CA LYS A 3 -6.49 25.94 -31.60
C LYS A 3 -7.30 25.69 -30.33
N SER A 4 -8.14 24.66 -30.35
CA SER A 4 -8.66 24.05 -29.14
C SER A 4 -7.58 23.09 -28.64
N TYR A 5 -6.83 23.53 -27.63
CA TYR A 5 -5.86 22.70 -26.93
C TYR A 5 -6.61 21.87 -25.89
N VAL A 6 -6.63 20.56 -26.12
CA VAL A 6 -6.38 19.48 -25.16
C VAL A 6 -6.68 19.84 -23.69
N ASN A 7 -7.92 19.59 -23.26
CA ASN A 7 -8.36 19.55 -21.86
C ASN A 7 -7.96 18.23 -21.15
N GLY A 8 -6.98 17.49 -21.65
CA GLY A 8 -6.66 16.13 -21.18
C GLY A 8 -5.40 16.00 -20.32
N ASP A 9 -4.48 16.96 -20.39
CA ASP A 9 -3.11 16.76 -19.88
C ASP A 9 -2.77 17.53 -18.59
N VAL A 10 -3.66 18.43 -18.14
CA VAL A 10 -3.36 19.37 -17.02
C VAL A 10 -3.79 18.82 -15.65
N GLU A 11 -4.75 17.90 -15.55
CA GLU A 11 -5.25 17.40 -14.24
C GLU A 11 -4.36 16.33 -13.60
N MET A 12 -3.56 15.59 -14.38
CA MET A 12 -2.81 14.45 -13.86
C MET A 12 -1.61 14.88 -12.97
N ASP A 13 -1.07 16.09 -13.19
CA ASP A 13 0.09 16.60 -12.47
C ASP A 13 -0.29 17.15 -11.09
N GLU A 14 -1.40 17.90 -10.98
CA GLU A 14 -1.85 18.47 -9.70
C GLU A 14 -2.22 17.39 -8.66
N VAL A 15 -2.91 16.33 -9.10
CA VAL A 15 -3.26 15.20 -8.22
C VAL A 15 -2.00 14.44 -7.79
N ALA A 16 -1.02 14.28 -8.68
CA ALA A 16 0.25 13.61 -8.36
C ALA A 16 1.07 14.41 -7.35
N VAL A 17 1.12 15.75 -7.51
CA VAL A 17 1.77 16.67 -6.57
C VAL A 17 1.07 16.62 -5.21
N LEU A 18 -0.27 16.73 -5.18
CA LEU A 18 -1.04 16.67 -3.94
C LEU A 18 -0.84 15.33 -3.21
N ARG A 19 -0.84 14.21 -3.95
CA ARG A 19 -0.57 12.89 -3.38
C ARG A 19 0.81 12.85 -2.72
N LYS A 20 1.83 13.39 -3.38
CA LYS A 20 3.20 13.44 -2.85
C LYS A 20 3.25 14.28 -1.57
N ASP A 21 2.62 15.45 -1.57
CA ASP A 21 2.58 16.35 -0.41
C ASP A 21 1.90 15.68 0.81
N ILE A 22 0.78 14.99 0.59
CA ILE A 22 0.08 14.25 1.65
C ILE A 22 0.97 13.11 2.18
N GLN A 23 1.67 12.39 1.30
CA GLN A 23 2.61 11.34 1.71
C GLN A 23 3.76 11.92 2.56
N GLU A 24 4.33 13.06 2.17
CA GLU A 24 5.36 13.74 2.94
C GLU A 24 4.87 14.20 4.32
N ARG A 25 3.65 14.74 4.41
CA ARG A 25 3.03 15.11 5.70
C ARG A 25 2.83 13.89 6.59
N MET A 26 2.37 12.77 6.02
CA MET A 26 2.17 11.52 6.77
C MET A 26 3.49 10.94 7.31
N MET A 27 4.60 11.09 6.57
CA MET A 27 5.92 10.71 7.04
C MET A 27 6.43 11.64 8.15
N LYS A 28 6.26 12.97 8.00
CA LYS A 28 6.71 13.97 8.99
C LYS A 28 5.95 13.92 10.32
N SER A 29 4.68 13.52 10.29
CA SER A 29 3.79 13.45 11.47
C SER A 29 3.95 12.17 12.28
N HIS A 30 4.84 11.24 11.90
CA HIS A 30 4.94 9.89 12.46
C HIS A 30 3.66 9.03 12.31
N ASP A 31 2.63 9.53 11.64
CA ASP A 31 1.40 8.77 11.36
C ASP A 31 1.68 7.58 10.44
N TRP A 32 2.62 7.74 9.50
CA TRP A 32 3.11 6.62 8.69
C TRP A 32 3.70 5.50 9.55
N ASP A 33 4.56 5.83 10.52
CA ASP A 33 5.18 4.84 11.40
C ASP A 33 4.15 4.15 12.29
N ARG A 34 3.12 4.89 12.73
CA ARG A 34 2.01 4.35 13.53
C ARG A 34 1.15 3.40 12.70
N LEU A 35 0.79 3.79 11.47
CA LEU A 35 0.00 2.98 10.56
C LEU A 35 0.75 1.69 10.16
N MET A 36 2.03 1.79 9.84
CA MET A 36 2.86 0.62 9.52
C MET A 36 3.04 -0.31 10.72
N ARG A 37 3.16 0.22 11.94
CA ARG A 37 3.18 -0.59 13.16
C ARG A 37 1.85 -1.32 13.37
N ALA A 38 0.72 -0.62 13.24
CA ALA A 38 -0.60 -1.23 13.36
C ALA A 38 -0.80 -2.35 12.32
N LEU A 39 -0.41 -2.12 11.07
CA LEU A 39 -0.45 -3.15 10.02
C LEU A 39 0.33 -4.40 10.42
N ARG A 40 1.59 -4.24 10.85
CA ARG A 40 2.46 -5.35 11.23
C ARG A 40 1.86 -6.17 12.37
N ILE A 41 1.38 -5.50 13.43
CA ILE A 41 0.74 -6.16 14.57
C ILE A 41 -0.50 -6.94 14.09
N HIS A 42 -1.37 -6.31 13.31
CA HIS A 42 -2.60 -6.94 12.86
C HIS A 42 -2.38 -8.13 11.93
N LEU A 43 -1.38 -8.06 11.04
CA LEU A 43 -0.99 -9.18 10.18
C LEU A 43 -0.35 -10.32 10.99
N GLN A 44 0.45 -9.99 11.99
CA GLN A 44 1.06 -10.97 12.88
C GLN A 44 0.02 -11.70 13.74
N ASP A 45 -0.89 -10.97 14.39
CA ASP A 45 -1.92 -11.55 15.26
C ASP A 45 -2.88 -12.49 14.51
N ARG A 46 -3.03 -12.29 13.20
CA ARG A 46 -3.86 -13.13 12.31
C ARG A 46 -3.09 -14.24 11.62
N GLY A 47 -1.81 -14.42 11.96
CA GLY A 47 -0.95 -15.45 11.38
C GLY A 47 -0.66 -15.28 9.89
N TRP A 48 -0.84 -14.07 9.34
CA TRP A 48 -0.60 -13.81 7.92
C TRP A 48 0.88 -14.02 7.56
N TYR A 49 1.80 -13.59 8.42
CA TYR A 49 3.23 -13.81 8.22
C TYR A 49 3.57 -15.30 8.15
N ASP A 50 2.95 -16.13 8.98
CA ASP A 50 3.18 -17.57 9.00
C ASP A 50 2.66 -18.22 7.71
N GLN A 51 1.47 -17.82 7.25
CA GLN A 51 0.90 -18.30 5.98
C GLN A 51 1.78 -17.96 4.77
N VAL A 52 2.21 -16.69 4.66
CA VAL A 52 3.09 -16.25 3.58
C VAL A 52 4.45 -16.93 3.65
N THR A 53 5.00 -17.11 4.86
CA THR A 53 6.28 -17.79 5.08
C THR A 53 6.20 -19.27 4.70
N SER A 54 5.15 -19.99 5.12
CA SER A 54 4.91 -21.39 4.75
C SER A 54 4.87 -21.54 3.23
N ARG A 55 4.15 -20.65 2.55
CA ARG A 55 4.03 -20.70 1.09
C ARG A 55 5.33 -20.34 0.37
N ALA A 56 6.12 -19.42 0.92
CA ALA A 56 7.46 -19.13 0.42
C ALA A 56 8.41 -20.32 0.58
N GLN A 57 8.32 -21.03 1.71
CA GLN A 57 9.09 -22.25 1.96
C GLN A 57 8.71 -23.38 1.00
N GLU A 58 7.41 -23.59 0.76
CA GLU A 58 6.90 -24.55 -0.23
C GLU A 58 7.41 -24.22 -1.64
N ALA A 59 7.31 -22.95 -2.05
CA ALA A 59 7.80 -22.50 -3.34
C ALA A 59 9.32 -22.66 -3.49
N ALA A 60 10.08 -22.41 -2.41
CA ALA A 60 11.53 -22.60 -2.40
C ALA A 60 11.90 -24.09 -2.46
N ALA A 61 11.19 -24.95 -1.73
CA ALA A 61 11.42 -26.39 -1.70
C ALA A 61 11.07 -27.09 -3.01
N ALA A 62 10.15 -26.53 -3.79
CA ALA A 62 9.79 -27.01 -5.12
C ALA A 62 10.88 -26.74 -6.19
N SER A 63 11.88 -25.91 -5.90
CA SER A 63 12.99 -25.59 -6.80
C SER A 63 14.30 -26.18 -6.30
N GLU A 64 15.07 -26.80 -7.19
CA GLU A 64 16.41 -27.34 -6.88
C GLU A 64 17.42 -26.22 -6.54
N LYS A 65 17.20 -25.00 -7.07
CA LYS A 65 17.99 -23.79 -6.81
C LYS A 65 17.08 -22.58 -6.68
N PRO A 66 16.44 -22.38 -5.52
CA PRO A 66 15.46 -21.30 -5.35
C PRO A 66 16.14 -19.93 -5.47
N ARG A 67 15.63 -19.10 -6.39
CA ARG A 67 16.01 -17.68 -6.48
C ARG A 67 14.95 -16.83 -5.81
N PHE A 68 15.38 -15.77 -5.13
CA PHE A 68 14.47 -14.82 -4.49
C PHE A 68 13.41 -14.29 -5.45
N SER A 69 13.80 -13.89 -6.67
CA SER A 69 12.87 -13.36 -7.67
C SER A 69 11.77 -14.36 -8.04
N GLU A 70 12.12 -15.63 -8.18
CA GLU A 70 11.17 -16.69 -8.56
C GLU A 70 10.19 -17.00 -7.43
N VAL A 71 10.70 -17.11 -6.19
CA VAL A 71 9.88 -17.32 -5.00
C VAL A 71 9.01 -16.10 -4.72
N TYR A 72 9.55 -14.88 -4.84
CA TYR A 72 8.79 -13.65 -4.65
C TYR A 72 7.65 -13.53 -5.66
N SER A 73 7.94 -13.75 -6.95
CA SER A 73 6.93 -13.71 -8.01
C SER A 73 5.83 -14.73 -7.81
N SER A 74 6.13 -15.92 -7.27
CA SER A 74 5.13 -16.97 -7.05
C SER A 74 4.25 -16.72 -5.82
N ILE A 75 4.73 -16.00 -4.81
CA ILE A 75 3.96 -15.73 -3.58
C ILE A 75 3.31 -14.34 -3.55
N ARG A 76 3.71 -13.40 -4.42
CA ARG A 76 3.30 -11.99 -4.35
C ARG A 76 1.78 -11.81 -4.44
N GLU A 77 1.14 -12.42 -5.43
CA GLU A 77 -0.32 -12.29 -5.62
C GLU A 77 -1.07 -12.90 -4.44
N PHE A 78 -0.68 -14.10 -4.02
CA PHE A 78 -1.22 -14.74 -2.83
C PHE A 78 -1.08 -13.85 -1.58
N ALA A 79 0.09 -13.25 -1.35
CA ALA A 79 0.31 -12.40 -0.17
C ALA A 79 -0.63 -11.18 -0.17
N ILE A 80 -0.87 -10.58 -1.34
CA ILE A 80 -1.82 -9.46 -1.48
C ILE A 80 -3.26 -9.92 -1.22
N ASP A 81 -3.66 -11.04 -1.83
CA ASP A 81 -5.04 -11.53 -1.78
C ASP A 81 -5.41 -12.18 -0.44
N SER A 82 -4.43 -12.76 0.26
CA SER A 82 -4.60 -13.35 1.59
C SER A 82 -4.60 -12.32 2.72
N CYS A 83 -4.41 -11.04 2.40
CA CYS A 83 -4.48 -9.97 3.39
C CYS A 83 -5.88 -9.96 4.04
N PRO A 84 -5.98 -10.07 5.37
CA PRO A 84 -7.29 -10.13 6.03
C PRO A 84 -8.13 -8.88 5.73
N PRO A 85 -9.41 -9.05 5.32
CA PRO A 85 -10.23 -7.95 4.82
C PRO A 85 -10.54 -6.90 5.91
N ASP A 86 -10.61 -7.33 7.17
CA ASP A 86 -10.78 -6.46 8.34
C ASP A 86 -9.56 -5.56 8.58
N VAL A 87 -8.34 -6.09 8.41
CA VAL A 87 -7.09 -5.32 8.48
C VAL A 87 -7.01 -4.31 7.36
N GLN A 88 -7.34 -4.74 6.13
CA GLN A 88 -7.38 -3.86 4.97
C GLN A 88 -8.39 -2.71 5.17
N ALA A 89 -9.60 -3.02 5.65
CA ALA A 89 -10.65 -2.03 5.89
C ALA A 89 -10.25 -1.01 6.96
N GLU A 90 -9.67 -1.47 8.07
CA GLU A 90 -9.24 -0.61 9.17
C GLU A 90 -8.11 0.33 8.76
N LEU A 91 -7.10 -0.19 8.03
CA LEU A 91 -6.02 0.63 7.49
C LEU A 91 -6.52 1.64 6.46
N LEU A 92 -7.41 1.22 5.56
CA LEU A 92 -7.99 2.11 4.56
C LEU A 92 -8.78 3.24 5.22
N LYS A 93 -9.50 2.94 6.31
CA LYS A 93 -10.22 3.94 7.12
C LYS A 93 -9.25 4.97 7.72
N GLN A 94 -8.13 4.52 8.29
CA GLN A 94 -7.11 5.42 8.85
C GLN A 94 -6.46 6.30 7.78
N ILE A 95 -6.10 5.72 6.62
CA ILE A 95 -5.54 6.47 5.48
C ILE A 95 -6.55 7.51 4.99
N LYS A 96 -7.82 7.14 4.81
CA LYS A 96 -8.88 8.07 4.39
C LYS A 96 -9.06 9.21 5.39
N ALA A 97 -9.09 8.90 6.69
CA ALA A 97 -9.20 9.91 7.73
C ALA A 97 -8.02 10.89 7.70
N PHE A 98 -6.80 10.39 7.49
CA PHE A 98 -5.61 11.23 7.35
C PHE A 98 -5.69 12.13 6.12
N ILE A 99 -6.07 11.57 4.96
CA ILE A 99 -6.25 12.36 3.73
C ILE A 99 -7.26 13.47 3.96
N VAL A 100 -8.46 13.16 4.47
CA VAL A 100 -9.50 14.16 4.72
C VAL A 100 -8.99 15.27 5.64
N ALA A 101 -8.33 14.93 6.74
CA ALA A 101 -7.76 15.91 7.67
C ALA A 101 -6.66 16.80 7.04
N ASN A 102 -6.04 16.35 5.95
CA ASN A 102 -4.96 17.07 5.26
C ASN A 102 -5.38 17.69 3.92
N THR A 103 -6.62 17.47 3.48
CA THR A 103 -7.19 18.05 2.25
C THR A 103 -8.32 19.04 2.49
N VAL A 104 -8.96 19.01 3.66
CA VAL A 104 -9.93 20.05 4.02
C VAL A 104 -9.14 21.33 4.29
N SER A 105 -9.22 22.28 3.36
CA SER A 105 -8.86 23.67 3.63
C SER A 105 -9.73 24.16 4.77
N ASP A 106 -9.13 24.73 5.80
CA ASP A 106 -9.81 25.72 6.63
C ASP A 106 -10.34 26.81 5.68
N VAL A 107 -11.65 26.81 5.48
CA VAL A 107 -12.43 27.93 4.92
C VAL A 107 -13.12 28.62 6.08
#